data_AF-A0A7X7K6D3-F1
#
_entry.id   AF-A0A7X7K6D3-F1
#
_cell.length_a   1.000
_cell.length_b   1.000
_cell.length_c   1.000
_cell.angle_alpha   90.00
_cell.angle_beta   90.00
_cell.angle_gamma   90.00
#
_symmetry.space_group_name_H-M   'P 1'
#
loop_
_entity.id
_entity.type
_entity.pdbx_description
1 polymer ?
#
loop_
_entity_poly.entity_id
_entity_poly.type
_entity_poly.pdbx_seq_one_letter_code
_entity_poly.pdbx_strand_id
1 'polypeptide(L)'
;MTDDLHEMLESALYAGTNELSGATPGDGAVPGWVRTVRRRRTVRHVVRAAVAVPVLAALGAGVWFGLGEGFWDAPVATPTPSPTTAEPTPDVTPSPTPDPTPSGSPSPSETDDALVELDVPGLPPHFAAPEGLLEQTGPGWVVTIHRPLLRQGSGDALEVNVLAHTVLLHAPDGAAYRTVDLPEDVAAEVISWEAGSPRVRILTGTVETDEFGDVWTPPTGAGWLDLATGEITSDGVVPANSQYQGPGPEGSELWMSYGDGTELPELLVVADGEVLRTVSLFGELSELKVSPDRTRAAFWGLGDASGNTEFMLLDLTTGESTEVEYGLPGTTCAVIGWLDASRVLVNCFADRLHEGTMREAEPRLAVLEVDEPAGGAQVVHEFGTAGPVPTWWGHAVTVDGAVVFSVMSEEGTCAEAVLRWDGALTTLVPAAGELMVEGLSADDAGVFLETHEGCYGNGFRGNLGLSLVDPVSGAQRQIVAPLVADGGDSAWFAESMRSWAVAR
;
A
#
# COMPACT_ATOMS: atom_id res chain seq x y z
N MET A 1 21.29 -31.43 20.15
CA MET A 1 20.19 -30.44 20.16
C MET A 1 19.46 -30.37 18.83
N THR A 2 19.94 -30.98 17.75
CA THR A 2 19.23 -31.10 16.46
C THR A 2 18.23 -32.26 16.40
N ASP A 3 18.40 -33.29 17.23
CA ASP A 3 17.52 -34.47 17.22
C ASP A 3 16.13 -34.20 17.82
N ASP A 4 16.03 -33.24 18.75
CA ASP A 4 14.79 -32.91 19.49
C ASP A 4 13.77 -32.19 18.59
N LEU A 5 14.26 -31.32 17.69
CA LEU A 5 13.42 -30.59 16.75
C LEU A 5 12.85 -31.53 15.66
N HIS A 6 13.64 -32.52 15.24
CA HIS A 6 13.20 -33.51 14.25
C HIS A 6 12.14 -34.44 14.84
N GLU A 7 12.32 -34.88 16.10
CA GLU A 7 11.30 -35.66 16.82
C GLU A 7 10.02 -34.85 17.07
N MET A 8 10.12 -33.55 17.42
CA MET A 8 8.95 -32.69 17.58
C MET A 8 8.19 -32.48 16.27
N LEU A 9 8.88 -32.26 15.16
CA LEU A 9 8.25 -32.09 13.85
C LEU A 9 7.62 -33.39 13.35
N GLU A 10 8.28 -34.54 13.49
CA GLU A 10 7.67 -35.83 13.18
C GLU A 10 6.45 -36.10 14.07
N SER A 11 6.53 -35.79 15.37
CA SER A 11 5.42 -35.93 16.31
C SER A 11 4.21 -35.07 15.93
N ALA A 12 4.42 -33.81 15.57
CA ALA A 12 3.36 -32.90 15.15
C ALA A 12 2.73 -33.33 13.81
N LEU A 13 3.55 -33.82 12.87
CA LEU A 13 3.08 -34.31 11.57
C LEU A 13 2.28 -35.62 11.73
N TYR A 14 2.70 -36.50 12.64
CA TYR A 14 1.96 -37.70 13.01
C TYR A 14 0.68 -37.40 13.80
N ALA A 15 0.66 -36.35 14.62
CA ALA A 15 -0.55 -35.93 15.34
C ALA A 15 -1.60 -35.38 14.37
N GLY A 16 -1.22 -34.46 13.47
CA GLY A 16 -2.13 -33.88 12.48
C GLY A 16 -2.64 -34.91 11.45
N THR A 17 -1.80 -35.86 11.03
CA THR A 17 -2.24 -36.95 10.13
C THR A 17 -3.15 -37.95 10.85
N ASN A 18 -2.95 -38.20 12.16
CA ASN A 18 -3.86 -39.05 12.93
C ASN A 18 -5.21 -38.38 13.19
N GLU A 19 -5.25 -37.08 13.45
CA GLU A 19 -6.49 -36.31 13.61
C GLU A 19 -7.32 -36.27 12.31
N LEU A 20 -6.66 -36.14 11.15
CA LEU A 20 -7.31 -36.21 9.84
C LEU A 20 -7.68 -37.65 9.42
N SER A 21 -6.93 -38.65 9.85
CA SER A 21 -7.21 -40.06 9.53
C SER A 21 -8.40 -40.64 10.31
N GLY A 22 -8.78 -40.03 11.44
CA GLY A 22 -9.95 -40.40 12.24
C GLY A 22 -11.25 -39.74 11.79
N ALA A 23 -11.18 -38.61 11.08
CA ALA A 23 -12.32 -37.93 10.50
C ALA A 23 -12.75 -38.61 9.19
N THR A 24 -13.37 -39.79 9.29
CA THR A 24 -14.06 -40.37 8.14
C THR A 24 -15.23 -39.44 7.81
N PRO A 25 -15.27 -38.76 6.65
CA PRO A 25 -16.39 -37.91 6.32
C PRO A 25 -17.64 -38.77 6.32
N GLY A 26 -18.66 -38.42 7.12
CA GLY A 26 -19.88 -39.21 7.22
C GLY A 26 -20.45 -39.51 5.83
N ASP A 27 -20.97 -40.72 5.62
CA ASP A 27 -21.49 -41.17 4.33
C ASP A 27 -22.45 -40.13 3.73
N GLY A 28 -21.99 -39.42 2.69
CA GLY A 28 -22.75 -38.34 2.05
C GLY A 28 -22.14 -36.93 2.15
N ALA A 29 -21.14 -36.69 3.00
CA ALA A 29 -20.46 -35.39 3.11
C ALA A 29 -19.73 -35.01 1.81
N VAL A 30 -18.96 -35.94 1.25
CA VAL A 30 -18.23 -35.74 -0.02
C VAL A 30 -19.19 -35.51 -1.21
N PRO A 31 -20.24 -36.33 -1.43
CA PRO A 31 -21.27 -36.02 -2.42
C PRO A 31 -21.97 -34.67 -2.17
N GLY A 32 -22.21 -34.29 -0.92
CA GLY A 32 -22.80 -33.01 -0.54
C GLY A 32 -21.93 -31.83 -0.94
N TRP A 33 -20.63 -31.89 -0.64
CA TRP A 33 -19.66 -30.86 -1.01
C TRP A 33 -19.49 -30.78 -2.53
N VAL A 34 -19.37 -31.92 -3.22
CA VAL A 34 -19.31 -31.96 -4.69
C VAL A 34 -20.58 -31.37 -5.31
N ARG A 35 -21.75 -31.60 -4.72
CA ARG A 35 -23.03 -31.04 -5.20
C ARG A 35 -23.12 -29.54 -4.96
N THR A 36 -22.62 -29.05 -3.83
CA THR A 36 -22.54 -27.61 -3.53
C THR A 36 -21.58 -26.90 -4.48
N VAL A 37 -20.39 -27.46 -4.70
CA VAL A 37 -19.39 -26.92 -5.65
C VAL A 37 -19.93 -26.96 -7.08
N ARG A 38 -20.54 -28.08 -7.52
CA ARG A 38 -21.18 -28.15 -8.85
C ARG A 38 -22.31 -27.14 -8.99
N ARG A 39 -23.18 -27.00 -7.98
CA ARG A 39 -24.29 -26.03 -8.01
C ARG A 39 -23.75 -24.60 -8.11
N ARG A 40 -22.72 -24.24 -7.34
CA ARG A 40 -22.05 -22.93 -7.44
C ARG A 40 -21.45 -22.69 -8.83
N ARG A 41 -20.76 -23.70 -9.39
CA ARG A 41 -20.21 -23.62 -10.76
C ARG A 41 -21.31 -23.45 -11.81
N THR A 42 -22.40 -24.21 -11.73
CA THR A 42 -23.52 -24.10 -12.67
C THR A 42 -24.22 -22.75 -12.56
N VAL A 43 -24.45 -22.23 -11.35
CA VAL A 43 -25.04 -20.90 -11.15
C VAL A 43 -24.16 -19.81 -11.75
N ARG A 44 -22.83 -19.86 -11.52
CA ARG A 44 -21.87 -18.89 -12.09
C ARG A 44 -21.87 -18.91 -13.62
N HIS A 45 -21.97 -20.09 -14.24
CA HIS A 45 -22.06 -20.20 -15.71
C HIS A 45 -23.42 -19.75 -16.27
N VAL A 46 -24.53 -20.00 -15.56
CA VAL A 46 -25.87 -19.58 -15.99
C VAL A 46 -26.04 -18.06 -15.87
N VAL A 47 -25.52 -17.44 -14.81
CA VAL A 47 -25.55 -15.97 -14.65
C VAL A 47 -24.72 -15.29 -15.74
N ARG A 48 -23.52 -15.79 -16.06
CA ARG A 48 -22.69 -15.29 -17.18
C ARG A 48 -23.40 -15.41 -18.54
N ALA A 49 -24.12 -16.51 -18.79
CA ALA A 49 -24.87 -16.69 -20.02
C ALA A 49 -26.12 -15.79 -20.10
N ALA A 50 -26.77 -15.50 -18.98
CA ALA A 50 -27.98 -14.68 -18.93
C ALA A 50 -27.72 -13.18 -19.16
N VAL A 51 -26.53 -12.67 -18.84
CA VAL A 51 -26.15 -11.26 -19.02
C VAL A 51 -25.52 -11.00 -20.40
N ALA A 52 -24.76 -11.95 -20.95
CA ALA A 52 -24.06 -11.75 -22.24
C ALA A 52 -25.00 -11.74 -23.46
N VAL A 53 -26.06 -12.55 -23.45
CA VAL A 53 -26.96 -12.72 -24.61
C VAL A 53 -27.80 -11.46 -24.91
N PRO A 54 -28.39 -10.75 -23.92
CA PRO A 54 -29.14 -9.51 -24.18
C PRO A 54 -28.25 -8.36 -24.66
N VAL A 55 -27.02 -8.24 -24.14
CA VAL A 55 -26.08 -7.15 -24.49
C VAL A 55 -25.60 -7.31 -25.94
N LEU A 56 -25.23 -8.52 -26.36
CA LEU A 56 -24.83 -8.78 -27.76
C LEU A 56 -26.00 -8.61 -28.73
N ALA A 57 -27.23 -8.95 -28.33
CA ALA A 57 -28.42 -8.70 -29.14
C ALA A 57 -28.74 -7.21 -29.29
N ALA A 58 -28.54 -6.41 -28.23
CA ALA A 58 -28.73 -4.96 -28.26
C ALA A 58 -27.66 -4.25 -29.10
N LEU A 59 -26.39 -4.66 -28.99
CA LEU A 59 -25.29 -4.10 -29.81
C LEU A 59 -25.45 -4.46 -31.29
N GLY A 60 -25.82 -5.70 -31.61
CA GLY A 60 -26.11 -6.11 -32.99
C GLY A 60 -27.28 -5.34 -33.63
N ALA A 61 -28.33 -5.03 -32.85
CA ALA A 61 -29.45 -4.21 -33.32
C ALA A 61 -29.07 -2.73 -33.49
N GLY A 62 -28.25 -2.17 -32.59
CA GLY A 62 -27.78 -0.78 -32.67
C GLY A 62 -26.90 -0.52 -33.90
N VAL A 63 -25.99 -1.45 -34.23
CA VAL A 63 -25.13 -1.34 -35.41
C VAL A 63 -25.92 -1.46 -36.72
N TRP A 64 -26.94 -2.31 -36.78
CA TRP A 64 -27.74 -2.51 -38.00
C TRP A 64 -28.66 -1.33 -38.33
N PHE A 65 -29.16 -0.60 -37.32
CA PHE A 65 -30.02 0.57 -37.53
C PHE A 65 -29.27 1.91 -37.57
N GLY A 66 -28.02 1.97 -37.09
CA GLY A 66 -27.23 3.22 -36.99
C GLY A 66 -26.35 3.58 -38.19
N LEU A 67 -26.06 2.65 -39.10
CA LEU A 67 -25.15 2.86 -40.24
C LEU A 67 -25.87 3.30 -41.54
N GLY A 68 -26.80 4.26 -41.42
CA GLY A 68 -27.40 4.95 -42.55
C GLY A 68 -26.54 6.11 -43.05
N GLU A 69 -25.91 5.91 -44.22
CA GLU A 69 -25.40 6.90 -45.18
C GLU A 69 -24.99 8.31 -44.65
N GLY A 70 -23.70 8.55 -44.37
CA GLY A 70 -23.23 9.93 -44.18
C GLY A 70 -21.83 10.24 -43.65
N PHE A 71 -20.90 9.30 -43.50
CA PHE A 71 -19.65 9.56 -42.74
C PHE A 71 -18.40 9.96 -43.56
N TRP A 72 -18.49 10.08 -44.88
CA TRP A 72 -17.34 10.47 -45.72
C TRP A 72 -17.45 11.94 -46.13
N ASP A 73 -17.04 12.86 -45.26
CA ASP A 73 -16.45 14.15 -45.64
C ASP A 73 -15.97 14.92 -44.39
N ALA A 74 -14.66 14.86 -44.10
CA ALA A 74 -14.01 15.77 -43.17
C ALA A 74 -12.82 16.45 -43.89
N PRO A 75 -12.70 17.78 -43.86
CA PRO A 75 -11.66 18.51 -44.57
C PRO A 75 -10.30 18.44 -43.85
N VAL A 76 -9.25 18.22 -44.65
CA VAL A 76 -7.84 18.22 -44.23
C VAL A 76 -7.41 19.62 -43.77
N ALA A 77 -7.04 19.77 -42.49
CA ALA A 77 -6.38 20.97 -41.98
C ALA A 77 -4.89 20.95 -42.34
N THR A 78 -4.40 22.04 -42.95
CA THR A 78 -3.00 22.25 -43.33
C THR A 78 -2.25 22.94 -42.17
N PRO A 79 -1.06 22.46 -41.74
CA PRO A 79 -0.31 23.13 -40.68
C PRO A 79 0.32 24.44 -41.17
N THR A 80 0.20 25.49 -40.35
CA THR A 80 0.86 26.80 -40.54
C THR A 80 2.18 26.82 -39.75
N PRO A 81 3.31 27.27 -40.33
CA PRO A 81 4.57 27.37 -39.60
C PRO A 81 4.57 28.56 -38.63
N SER A 82 5.09 28.32 -37.42
CA SER A 82 5.27 29.33 -36.37
C SER A 82 6.66 30.00 -36.47
N PRO A 83 6.78 31.34 -36.42
CA PRO A 83 8.07 32.01 -36.47
C PRO A 83 8.77 32.09 -35.11
N THR A 84 10.06 31.77 -35.15
CA THR A 84 11.11 31.99 -34.15
C THR A 84 11.10 33.42 -33.60
N THR A 85 11.12 33.58 -32.27
CA THR A 85 11.40 34.86 -31.61
C THR A 85 12.55 34.70 -30.63
N ALA A 86 13.43 35.70 -30.65
CA ALA A 86 14.76 35.72 -30.09
C ALA A 86 14.82 35.96 -28.57
N GLU A 87 15.88 35.39 -28.02
CA GLU A 87 16.48 35.55 -26.70
C GLU A 87 16.95 37.00 -26.43
N PRO A 88 16.75 37.52 -25.20
CA PRO A 88 17.63 38.54 -24.67
C PRO A 88 18.37 38.09 -23.40
N THR A 89 19.68 38.31 -23.47
CA THR A 89 20.75 38.35 -22.47
C THR A 89 20.35 38.93 -21.10
N PRO A 90 20.83 38.36 -19.97
CA PRO A 90 20.73 39.01 -18.66
C PRO A 90 21.99 39.83 -18.36
N ASP A 91 21.82 41.08 -17.92
CA ASP A 91 22.87 41.80 -17.20
C ASP A 91 22.25 42.98 -16.45
N VAL A 92 22.18 42.93 -15.11
CA VAL A 92 22.43 44.06 -14.18
C VAL A 92 22.56 43.49 -12.76
N THR A 93 23.76 43.60 -12.19
CA THR A 93 24.02 43.59 -10.75
C THR A 93 23.92 45.02 -10.20
N PRO A 94 23.25 45.24 -9.05
CA PRO A 94 23.69 46.26 -8.12
C PRO A 94 23.93 45.72 -6.70
N SER A 95 25.09 46.12 -6.18
CA SER A 95 25.62 45.98 -4.83
C SER A 95 24.78 46.78 -3.79
N PRO A 96 24.72 46.35 -2.51
CA PRO A 96 23.77 46.87 -1.53
C PRO A 96 24.16 48.21 -0.91
N THR A 97 23.15 49.02 -0.60
CA THR A 97 23.22 50.20 0.28
C THR A 97 22.78 49.78 1.69
N PRO A 98 23.54 50.12 2.75
CA PRO A 98 23.10 49.91 4.14
C PRO A 98 22.19 51.06 4.58
N ASP A 99 21.02 50.74 5.12
CA ASP A 99 20.13 51.70 5.80
C ASP A 99 19.62 51.07 7.12
N PRO A 100 19.12 51.87 8.07
CA PRO A 100 19.65 51.92 9.43
C PRO A 100 18.88 51.00 10.38
N THR A 101 19.60 50.59 11.42
CA THR A 101 19.12 49.83 12.58
C THR A 101 17.88 50.48 13.24
N PRO A 102 16.71 49.82 13.26
CA PRO A 102 15.70 50.11 14.25
C PRO A 102 16.11 49.44 15.57
N SER A 103 16.54 50.29 16.50
CA SER A 103 16.65 49.96 17.92
C SER A 103 15.25 49.73 18.49
N GLY A 104 14.99 48.51 18.97
CA GLY A 104 13.83 48.20 19.80
C GLY A 104 13.06 46.96 19.34
N SER A 105 13.65 45.77 19.54
CA SER A 105 12.85 44.56 19.68
C SER A 105 12.79 44.22 21.18
N PRO A 106 11.60 44.06 21.78
CA PRO A 106 11.49 43.58 23.15
C PRO A 106 12.14 42.19 23.22
N SER A 107 13.01 42.00 24.21
CA SER A 107 13.52 40.69 24.59
C SER A 107 12.33 39.74 24.72
N PRO A 108 12.23 38.64 23.95
CA PRO A 108 11.30 37.59 24.32
C PRO A 108 11.71 37.14 25.72
N SER A 109 10.76 37.18 26.66
CA SER A 109 10.95 36.52 27.93
C SER A 109 11.18 35.05 27.62
N GLU A 110 12.41 34.61 27.88
CA GLU A 110 12.80 33.20 28.00
C GLU A 110 11.95 32.58 29.11
N THR A 111 10.74 32.15 28.78
CA THR A 111 10.19 30.95 29.40
C THR A 111 10.73 29.81 28.55
N ASP A 112 12.01 29.50 28.77
CA ASP A 112 12.69 28.35 28.20
C ASP A 112 12.12 27.12 28.94
N ASP A 113 10.88 26.77 28.64
CA ASP A 113 10.33 25.45 28.97
C ASP A 113 11.08 24.46 28.08
N ALA A 114 12.30 24.14 28.52
CA ALA A 114 13.13 23.15 27.87
C ALA A 114 12.30 21.87 27.72
N LEU A 115 12.15 21.40 26.48
CA LEU A 115 11.42 20.18 26.18
C LEU A 115 12.05 19.04 26.98
N VAL A 116 11.30 18.47 27.91
CA VAL A 116 11.73 17.33 28.70
C VAL A 116 11.43 16.07 27.91
N GLU A 117 12.49 15.36 27.54
CA GLU A 117 12.38 14.04 26.91
C GLU A 117 11.72 13.05 27.88
N LEU A 118 10.72 12.34 27.38
CA LEU A 118 9.99 11.30 28.08
C LEU A 118 10.50 9.94 27.61
N ASP A 119 10.92 9.12 28.58
CA ASP A 119 11.37 7.75 28.32
C ASP A 119 10.28 6.78 28.81
N VAL A 120 9.57 6.19 27.86
CA VAL A 120 8.55 5.17 28.09
C VAL A 120 9.04 3.88 27.44
N PRO A 121 9.17 2.76 28.18
CA PRO A 121 9.66 1.52 27.62
C PRO A 121 8.90 1.08 26.36
N GLY A 122 9.64 0.78 25.29
CA GLY A 122 9.08 0.37 24.01
C GLY A 122 8.56 1.50 23.11
N LEU A 123 8.62 2.76 23.55
CA LEU A 123 8.41 3.91 22.68
C LEU A 123 9.75 4.53 22.28
N PRO A 124 9.85 5.17 21.09
CA PRO A 124 11.01 6.00 20.78
C PRO A 124 11.08 7.20 21.76
N PRO A 125 12.28 7.77 21.99
CA PRO A 125 12.42 9.02 22.72
C PRO A 125 11.51 10.10 22.13
N HIS A 126 10.74 10.76 23.00
CA HIS A 126 9.74 11.73 22.56
C HIS A 126 9.55 12.84 23.58
N PHE A 127 8.89 13.91 23.17
CA PHE A 127 8.54 15.05 24.01
C PHE A 127 7.03 15.11 24.21
N ALA A 128 6.58 15.84 25.22
CA ALA A 128 5.18 16.27 25.26
C ALA A 128 4.90 17.21 24.07
N ALA A 129 3.76 17.06 23.40
CA ALA A 129 3.37 17.98 22.34
C ALA A 129 3.16 19.41 22.92
N PRO A 130 3.88 20.42 22.41
CA PRO A 130 3.64 21.81 22.82
C PRO A 130 2.27 22.29 22.32
N GLU A 131 1.71 23.31 23.00
CA GLU A 131 0.52 24.00 22.51
C GLU A 131 0.78 24.57 21.11
N GLY A 132 -0.16 24.39 20.19
CA GLY A 132 -0.02 24.86 18.82
C GLY A 132 0.90 24.00 17.94
N LEU A 133 1.29 22.79 18.37
CA LEU A 133 2.14 21.89 17.57
C LEU A 133 1.51 21.58 16.22
N LEU A 134 0.22 21.26 16.19
CA LEU A 134 -0.49 20.82 15.00
C LEU A 134 -0.41 21.87 13.89
N GLU A 135 -0.60 23.15 14.23
CA GLU A 135 -0.52 24.27 13.30
C GLU A 135 0.88 24.51 12.70
N GLN A 136 1.91 23.92 13.30
CA GLN A 136 3.30 23.97 12.82
C GLN A 136 3.65 22.79 11.91
N THR A 137 2.76 21.80 11.79
CA THR A 137 3.00 20.62 10.96
C THR A 137 2.89 20.97 9.47
N GLY A 138 3.56 20.19 8.63
CA GLY A 138 3.69 20.44 7.20
C GLY A 138 4.25 19.22 6.47
N PRO A 139 4.73 19.38 5.22
CA PRO A 139 5.31 18.29 4.46
C PRO A 139 6.44 17.57 5.22
N GLY A 140 6.47 16.24 5.10
CA GLY A 140 7.43 15.38 5.79
C GLY A 140 7.14 15.08 7.27
N TRP A 141 6.09 15.66 7.87
CA TRP A 141 5.60 15.21 9.17
C TRP A 141 4.91 13.86 9.04
N VAL A 142 5.04 13.01 10.07
CA VAL A 142 4.43 11.69 10.09
C VAL A 142 3.64 11.52 11.37
N VAL A 143 2.42 11.00 11.28
CA VAL A 143 1.69 10.48 12.43
C VAL A 143 1.90 8.98 12.54
N THR A 144 2.19 8.48 13.74
CA THR A 144 2.38 7.05 14.01
C THR A 144 1.50 6.63 15.19
N ILE A 145 1.02 5.39 15.16
CA ILE A 145 0.43 4.73 16.33
C ILE A 145 1.41 3.68 16.81
N HIS A 146 1.76 3.75 18.09
CA HIS A 146 2.62 2.79 18.76
C HIS A 146 1.83 1.98 19.79
N ARG A 147 2.02 0.66 19.81
CA ARG A 147 1.46 -0.24 20.80
C ARG A 147 2.47 -1.33 21.20
N PRO A 148 3.58 -0.95 21.86
CA PRO A 148 4.63 -1.89 22.24
C PRO A 148 4.11 -2.93 23.23
N LEU A 149 4.42 -4.19 22.93
CA LEU A 149 4.14 -5.33 23.78
C LEU A 149 5.41 -5.77 24.50
N LEU A 150 5.31 -6.01 25.80
CA LEU A 150 6.34 -6.68 26.59
C LEU A 150 5.96 -8.14 26.78
N ARG A 151 6.82 -9.02 26.26
CA ARG A 151 6.70 -10.47 26.47
C ARG A 151 7.65 -10.89 27.57
N GLN A 152 7.16 -11.63 28.56
CA GLN A 152 7.98 -12.14 29.65
C GLN A 152 7.69 -13.61 29.92
N GLY A 153 8.73 -14.42 30.12
CA GLY A 153 8.58 -15.86 30.36
C GLY A 153 8.70 -16.70 29.08
N SER A 154 8.26 -17.95 29.15
CA SER A 154 8.40 -18.93 28.06
C SER A 154 7.36 -20.05 28.16
N GLY A 155 6.94 -20.59 27.01
CA GLY A 155 5.94 -21.67 26.95
C GLY A 155 4.62 -21.25 27.58
N ASP A 156 3.99 -22.16 28.33
CA ASP A 156 2.71 -21.92 29.03
C ASP A 156 2.75 -20.77 30.07
N ALA A 157 3.92 -20.25 30.41
CA ALA A 157 4.12 -19.14 31.34
C ALA A 157 4.48 -17.83 30.63
N LEU A 158 4.26 -17.72 29.32
CA LEU A 158 4.45 -16.49 28.57
C LEU A 158 3.36 -15.48 28.94
N GLU A 159 3.78 -14.36 29.53
CA GLU A 159 2.93 -13.20 29.80
C GLU A 159 3.16 -12.14 28.73
N VAL A 160 2.07 -11.59 28.18
CA VAL A 160 2.12 -10.49 27.21
C VAL A 160 1.42 -9.28 27.81
N ASN A 161 2.16 -8.19 27.96
CA ASN A 161 1.67 -6.95 28.57
C ASN A 161 1.74 -5.81 27.56
N VAL A 162 0.66 -5.06 27.42
CA VAL A 162 0.65 -3.81 26.65
C VAL A 162 1.34 -2.75 27.49
N LEU A 163 2.42 -2.15 26.99
CA LEU A 163 3.16 -1.13 27.74
C LEU A 163 2.62 0.28 27.51
N ALA A 164 2.16 0.53 26.29
CA ALA A 164 1.57 1.79 25.88
C ALA A 164 0.67 1.54 24.67
N HIS A 165 -0.26 2.47 24.43
CA HIS A 165 -0.96 2.60 23.16
C HIS A 165 -1.07 4.10 22.89
N THR A 166 -0.17 4.62 22.07
CA THR A 166 0.12 6.07 22.02
C THR A 166 0.29 6.53 20.58
N VAL A 167 -0.22 7.73 20.30
CA VAL A 167 -0.04 8.42 19.02
C VAL A 167 1.12 9.40 19.15
N LEU A 168 2.07 9.32 18.22
CA LEU A 168 3.19 10.25 18.12
C LEU A 168 3.13 11.02 16.80
N LEU A 169 3.53 12.29 16.83
CA LEU A 169 3.84 13.08 15.65
C LEU A 169 5.36 13.19 15.52
N HIS A 170 5.89 12.74 14.40
CA HIS A 170 7.29 12.84 14.05
C HIS A 170 7.50 14.03 13.14
N ALA A 171 8.30 14.98 13.60
CA ALA A 171 8.81 16.06 12.78
C ALA A 171 9.80 15.49 11.74
N PRO A 172 10.00 16.18 10.61
CA PRO A 172 10.98 15.77 9.62
C PRO A 172 12.35 15.55 10.26
N ASP A 173 12.82 16.44 11.14
CA ASP A 173 14.13 16.33 11.79
C ASP A 173 14.33 15.11 12.70
N GLY A 174 13.28 14.31 12.93
CA GLY A 174 13.29 13.09 13.74
C GLY A 174 12.77 13.30 15.16
N ALA A 175 12.46 14.53 15.58
CA ALA A 175 11.83 14.76 16.88
C ALA A 175 10.42 14.15 16.92
N ALA A 176 10.09 13.45 17.99
CA ALA A 176 8.78 12.84 18.20
C ALA A 176 8.02 13.56 19.32
N TYR A 177 6.73 13.77 19.14
CA TYR A 177 5.85 14.46 20.08
C TYR A 177 4.63 13.60 20.39
N ARG A 178 4.42 13.27 21.67
CA ARG A 178 3.24 12.54 22.12
C ARG A 178 2.02 13.44 22.10
N THR A 179 0.99 13.03 21.36
CA THR A 179 -0.27 13.76 21.25
C THR A 179 -1.32 13.17 22.19
N VAL A 180 -1.63 11.88 22.05
CA VAL A 180 -2.66 11.23 22.85
C VAL A 180 -2.39 9.75 23.08
N ASP A 181 -2.96 9.21 24.16
CA ASP A 181 -3.03 7.77 24.42
C ASP A 181 -4.39 7.22 24.05
N LEU A 182 -4.38 6.00 23.51
CA LEU A 182 -5.55 5.26 23.11
C LEU A 182 -5.85 4.16 24.14
N PRO A 183 -7.12 3.73 24.28
CA PRO A 183 -7.44 2.57 25.09
C PRO A 183 -6.73 1.30 24.59
N GLU A 184 -6.33 0.42 25.51
CA GLU A 184 -5.56 -0.79 25.18
C GLU A 184 -6.36 -1.81 24.34
N ASP A 185 -7.68 -1.81 24.45
CA ASP A 185 -8.62 -2.73 23.77
C ASP A 185 -9.07 -2.24 22.39
N VAL A 186 -8.66 -1.02 22.01
CA VAL A 186 -8.95 -0.45 20.69
C VAL A 186 -7.85 -0.83 19.71
N ALA A 187 -8.24 -1.26 18.51
CA ALA A 187 -7.33 -1.36 17.37
C ALA A 187 -7.52 -0.12 16.49
N ALA A 188 -6.44 0.60 16.21
CA ALA A 188 -6.46 1.78 15.37
C ALA A 188 -5.28 1.78 14.39
N GLU A 189 -5.57 1.91 13.11
CA GLU A 189 -4.56 2.01 12.04
C GLU A 189 -4.71 3.36 11.34
N VAL A 190 -3.62 4.11 11.27
CA VAL A 190 -3.58 5.39 10.57
C VAL A 190 -3.65 5.16 9.07
N ILE A 191 -4.54 5.90 8.41
CA ILE A 191 -4.75 5.83 6.96
C ILE A 191 -4.21 7.07 6.25
N SER A 192 -4.61 8.23 6.75
CA SER A 192 -4.27 9.52 6.17
C SER A 192 -4.38 10.61 7.23
N TRP A 193 -3.59 11.66 7.02
CA TRP A 193 -3.62 12.85 7.85
C TRP A 193 -3.22 14.06 7.01
N GLU A 194 -3.86 15.18 7.29
CA GLU A 194 -3.60 16.47 6.66
C GLU A 194 -2.80 17.32 7.64
N ALA A 195 -1.70 17.92 7.17
CA ALA A 195 -0.93 18.81 8.03
C ALA A 195 -1.82 19.92 8.61
N GLY A 196 -1.70 20.18 9.92
CA GLY A 196 -2.52 21.16 10.62
C GLY A 196 -3.87 20.64 11.10
N SER A 197 -4.32 19.48 10.62
CA SER A 197 -5.61 18.92 11.04
C SER A 197 -5.52 18.34 12.46
N PRO A 198 -6.49 18.63 13.34
CA PRO A 198 -6.59 17.97 14.63
C PRO A 198 -7.16 16.55 14.51
N ARG A 199 -7.54 16.10 13.32
CA ARG A 199 -8.17 14.79 13.10
C ARG A 199 -7.36 13.96 12.13
N VAL A 200 -7.15 12.71 12.49
CA VAL A 200 -6.50 11.68 11.67
C VAL A 200 -7.55 10.69 11.20
N ARG A 201 -7.48 10.31 9.93
CA ARG A 201 -8.32 9.26 9.38
C ARG A 201 -7.77 7.90 9.80
N ILE A 202 -8.61 7.06 10.40
CA ILE A 202 -8.19 5.75 10.90
C ILE A 202 -9.14 4.63 10.49
N LEU A 203 -8.60 3.41 10.40
CA LEU A 203 -9.36 2.17 10.48
C LEU A 203 -9.50 1.80 11.96
N THR A 204 -10.69 1.37 12.38
CA THR A 204 -10.96 1.00 13.77
C THR A 204 -11.35 -0.47 13.89
N GLY A 205 -10.92 -1.14 14.95
CA GLY A 205 -11.34 -2.49 15.29
C GLY A 205 -11.15 -2.78 16.77
N THR A 206 -11.20 -4.07 17.13
CA THR A 206 -10.80 -4.54 18.46
C THR A 206 -9.53 -5.36 18.34
N VAL A 207 -8.66 -5.21 19.32
CA VAL A 207 -7.43 -5.99 19.44
C VAL A 207 -7.54 -6.88 20.67
N GLU A 208 -7.30 -8.18 20.48
CA GLU A 208 -7.10 -9.12 21.57
C GLU A 208 -5.61 -9.44 21.63
N THR A 209 -5.02 -9.46 22.82
CA THR A 209 -3.60 -9.80 22.99
C THR A 209 -3.50 -11.20 23.59
N ASP A 210 -2.82 -12.11 22.88
CA ASP A 210 -2.58 -13.48 23.29
C ASP A 210 -1.07 -13.81 23.35
N GLU A 211 -0.72 -15.09 23.54
CA GLU A 211 0.67 -15.55 23.60
C GLU A 211 1.45 -15.35 22.29
N PHE A 212 0.76 -15.25 21.15
CA PHE A 212 1.34 -14.98 19.84
C PHE A 212 1.43 -13.49 19.53
N GLY A 213 0.77 -12.63 20.30
CA GLY A 213 0.85 -11.18 20.18
C GLY A 213 -0.51 -10.54 20.04
N ASP A 214 -0.58 -9.47 19.26
CA ASP A 214 -1.86 -8.86 18.94
C ASP A 214 -2.59 -9.64 17.85
N VAL A 215 -3.76 -10.16 18.19
CA VAL A 215 -4.73 -10.71 17.25
C VAL A 215 -5.73 -9.62 16.92
N TRP A 216 -5.59 -9.06 15.72
CA TRP A 216 -6.53 -8.05 15.22
C TRP A 216 -7.76 -8.73 14.65
N THR A 217 -8.92 -8.28 15.12
CA THR A 217 -10.14 -8.51 14.35
C THR A 217 -10.07 -7.71 13.05
N PRO A 218 -10.69 -8.19 11.95
CA PRO A 218 -10.81 -7.40 10.74
C PRO A 218 -11.36 -6.01 11.09
N PRO A 219 -10.88 -4.93 10.44
CA PRO A 219 -11.36 -3.59 10.72
C PRO A 219 -12.88 -3.53 10.71
N THR A 220 -13.46 -2.99 11.76
CA THR A 220 -14.93 -2.87 11.92
C THR A 220 -15.50 -1.70 11.11
N GLY A 221 -14.64 -0.79 10.65
CA GLY A 221 -15.00 0.33 9.80
C GLY A 221 -13.91 1.40 9.81
N ALA A 222 -14.23 2.56 9.24
CA ALA A 222 -13.38 3.73 9.27
C ALA A 222 -13.94 4.81 10.21
N GLY A 223 -13.07 5.71 10.63
CA GLY A 223 -13.42 6.82 11.51
C GLY A 223 -12.39 7.92 11.52
N TRP A 224 -12.50 8.77 12.52
CA TRP A 224 -11.61 9.89 12.79
C TRP A 224 -11.14 9.81 14.24
N LEU A 225 -9.83 9.95 14.42
CA LEU A 225 -9.19 10.14 15.72
C LEU A 225 -8.89 11.61 15.92
N ASP A 226 -9.37 12.20 17.00
CA ASP A 226 -8.99 13.55 17.43
C ASP A 226 -7.66 13.52 18.20
N LEU A 227 -6.64 14.19 17.66
CA LEU A 227 -5.27 14.18 18.19
C LEU A 227 -5.10 14.93 19.52
N ALA A 228 -6.06 15.77 19.90
CA ALA A 228 -5.99 16.52 21.15
C ALA A 228 -6.69 15.79 22.31
N THR A 229 -7.76 15.05 22.01
CA THR A 229 -8.64 14.44 23.01
C THR A 229 -8.57 12.91 23.04
N GLY A 230 -8.14 12.29 21.94
CA GLY A 230 -8.15 10.83 21.78
C GLY A 230 -9.53 10.27 21.43
N GLU A 231 -10.52 11.14 21.20
CA GLU A 231 -11.86 10.71 20.83
C GLU A 231 -11.83 10.06 19.44
N ILE A 232 -12.37 8.84 19.35
CA ILE A 232 -12.55 8.12 18.10
C ILE A 232 -14.03 8.17 17.71
N THR A 233 -14.31 8.70 16.52
CA THR A 233 -15.67 8.73 15.96
C THR A 233 -15.72 7.91 14.68
N SER A 234 -16.58 6.89 14.63
CA SER A 234 -16.87 6.17 13.38
C SER A 234 -17.68 7.06 12.43
N ASP A 235 -17.43 6.92 11.13
CA ASP A 235 -18.26 7.58 10.12
C ASP A 235 -19.56 6.80 9.80
N GLY A 236 -19.57 5.47 10.03
CA GLY A 236 -20.69 4.60 9.67
C GLY A 236 -20.92 4.41 8.16
N VAL A 237 -19.98 4.86 7.33
CA VAL A 237 -20.05 4.86 5.86
C VAL A 237 -19.25 3.72 5.27
N VAL A 238 -18.03 3.53 5.76
CA VAL A 238 -17.12 2.49 5.28
C VAL A 238 -17.47 1.17 5.98
N PRO A 239 -17.87 0.11 5.24
CA PRO A 239 -18.20 -1.17 5.85
C PRO A 239 -17.00 -1.80 6.57
N ALA A 240 -17.29 -2.70 7.51
CA ALA A 240 -16.28 -3.59 8.07
C ALA A 240 -15.57 -4.38 6.97
N ASN A 241 -14.35 -4.82 7.25
CA ASN A 241 -13.50 -5.56 6.31
C ASN A 241 -13.23 -4.78 5.01
N SER A 242 -13.08 -3.45 5.13
CA SER A 242 -12.66 -2.58 4.04
C SER A 242 -11.20 -2.16 4.21
N GLN A 243 -10.48 -2.01 3.10
CA GLN A 243 -9.11 -1.51 3.06
C GLN A 243 -9.04 -0.22 2.25
N TYR A 244 -8.39 0.80 2.80
CA TYR A 244 -8.16 2.05 2.08
C TYR A 244 -7.19 1.84 0.92
N GLN A 245 -7.52 2.35 -0.26
CA GLN A 245 -6.72 2.21 -1.47
C GLN A 245 -6.02 3.51 -1.89
N GLY A 246 -6.32 4.63 -1.20
CA GLY A 246 -5.77 5.93 -1.54
C GLY A 246 -6.84 6.98 -1.85
N PRO A 247 -6.40 8.20 -2.21
CA PRO A 247 -7.30 9.26 -2.66
C PRO A 247 -7.83 8.96 -4.07
N GLY A 248 -9.10 9.27 -4.29
CA GLY A 248 -9.80 9.18 -5.56
C GLY A 248 -9.98 10.54 -6.25
N PRO A 249 -10.85 10.59 -7.28
CA PRO A 249 -11.15 11.82 -8.01
C PRO A 249 -11.78 12.86 -7.08
N GLU A 250 -11.47 14.14 -7.32
CA GLU A 250 -12.08 15.29 -6.64
C GLU A 250 -11.96 15.27 -5.10
N GLY A 251 -10.97 14.57 -4.55
CA GLY A 251 -10.75 14.47 -3.09
C GLY A 251 -11.57 13.37 -2.41
N SER A 252 -12.26 12.52 -3.18
CA SER A 252 -12.87 11.30 -2.64
C SER A 252 -11.82 10.34 -2.07
N GLU A 253 -12.29 9.36 -1.30
CA GLU A 253 -11.52 8.22 -0.80
C GLU A 253 -11.91 6.97 -1.57
N LEU A 254 -10.91 6.13 -1.89
CA LEU A 254 -11.13 4.82 -2.50
C LEU A 254 -10.97 3.73 -1.46
N TRP A 255 -11.95 2.84 -1.39
CA TRP A 255 -12.00 1.77 -0.40
C TRP A 255 -12.32 0.44 -1.07
N MET A 256 -11.53 -0.58 -0.78
CA MET A 256 -11.81 -1.95 -1.20
C MET A 256 -12.60 -2.65 -0.11
N SER A 257 -13.84 -3.02 -0.38
CA SER A 257 -14.68 -3.82 0.52
C SER A 257 -14.63 -5.29 0.09
N TYR A 258 -14.31 -6.20 1.02
CA TYR A 258 -14.25 -7.64 0.77
C TYR A 258 -15.52 -8.39 1.21
N GLY A 259 -16.49 -7.67 1.79
CA GLY A 259 -17.71 -8.26 2.33
C GLY A 259 -17.44 -9.36 3.36
N ASP A 260 -18.29 -10.38 3.37
CA ASP A 260 -18.16 -11.57 4.23
C ASP A 260 -17.32 -12.71 3.60
N GLY A 261 -16.64 -12.43 2.49
CA GLY A 261 -15.87 -13.41 1.70
C GLY A 261 -16.70 -14.32 0.80
N THR A 262 -18.02 -14.17 0.75
CA THR A 262 -18.88 -14.89 -0.21
C THR A 262 -19.20 -14.07 -1.47
N GLU A 263 -19.03 -12.77 -1.39
CA GLU A 263 -19.26 -11.80 -2.45
C GLU A 263 -17.96 -11.47 -3.19
N LEU A 264 -18.10 -10.88 -4.38
CA LEU A 264 -16.94 -10.32 -5.07
C LEU A 264 -16.52 -9.03 -4.35
N PRO A 265 -15.21 -8.72 -4.28
CA PRO A 265 -14.79 -7.45 -3.73
C PRO A 265 -15.39 -6.27 -4.51
N GLU A 266 -15.64 -5.17 -3.80
CA GLU A 266 -16.19 -3.95 -4.36
C GLU A 266 -15.27 -2.77 -4.09
N LEU A 267 -15.05 -1.92 -5.10
CA LEU A 267 -14.45 -0.61 -4.91
C LEU A 267 -15.53 0.40 -4.57
N LEU A 268 -15.41 1.04 -3.41
CA LEU A 268 -16.25 2.14 -2.97
C LEU A 268 -15.51 3.45 -3.22
N VAL A 269 -16.21 4.42 -3.82
CA VAL A 269 -15.77 5.81 -3.91
C VAL A 269 -16.57 6.60 -2.89
N VAL A 270 -15.90 7.10 -1.86
CA VAL A 270 -16.51 7.75 -0.69
C VAL A 270 -16.14 9.22 -0.67
N ALA A 271 -17.10 10.12 -0.52
CA ALA A 271 -16.84 11.54 -0.31
C ALA A 271 -17.94 12.15 0.56
N ASP A 272 -17.62 13.22 1.29
CA ASP A 272 -18.58 13.96 2.12
C ASP A 272 -19.40 13.09 3.09
N GLY A 273 -18.81 11.97 3.55
CA GLY A 273 -19.48 11.03 4.44
C GLY A 273 -20.55 10.17 3.77
N GLU A 274 -20.49 9.98 2.45
CA GLU A 274 -21.40 9.11 1.71
C GLU A 274 -20.65 8.27 0.67
N VAL A 275 -21.18 7.07 0.38
CA VAL A 275 -20.70 6.25 -0.75
C VAL A 275 -21.29 6.82 -2.04
N LEU A 276 -20.47 7.49 -2.83
CA LEU A 276 -20.88 8.05 -4.12
C LEU A 276 -21.08 6.97 -5.18
N ARG A 277 -20.26 5.91 -5.11
CA ARG A 277 -20.23 4.84 -6.11
C ARG A 277 -19.71 3.53 -5.52
N THR A 278 -20.27 2.43 -6.02
CA THR A 278 -19.78 1.07 -5.80
C THR A 278 -19.50 0.43 -7.15
N VAL A 279 -18.31 -0.15 -7.31
CA VAL A 279 -17.90 -0.88 -8.51
C VAL A 279 -17.55 -2.30 -8.13
N SER A 280 -18.32 -3.27 -8.60
CA SER A 280 -17.99 -4.69 -8.39
C SER A 280 -16.78 -5.07 -9.22
N LEU A 281 -15.76 -5.64 -8.58
CA LEU A 281 -14.54 -6.02 -9.25
C LEU A 281 -14.54 -7.53 -9.53
N PHE A 282 -14.10 -7.90 -10.72
CA PHE A 282 -13.93 -9.29 -11.13
C PHE A 282 -12.43 -9.59 -11.15
N GLY A 283 -11.93 -10.32 -10.16
CA GLY A 283 -10.48 -10.41 -9.97
C GLY A 283 -10.08 -11.26 -8.76
N GLU A 284 -8.87 -11.81 -8.78
CA GLU A 284 -8.08 -11.90 -7.55
C GLU A 284 -7.44 -10.53 -7.39
N LEU A 285 -7.90 -9.77 -6.41
CA LEU A 285 -7.37 -8.44 -6.17
C LEU A 285 -6.16 -8.58 -5.29
N SER A 286 -4.99 -8.44 -5.89
CA SER A 286 -3.74 -8.37 -5.15
C SER A 286 -3.40 -6.93 -4.77
N GLU A 287 -3.82 -5.90 -5.53
CA GLU A 287 -3.63 -4.48 -5.18
C GLU A 287 -4.21 -3.52 -6.26
N LEU A 288 -4.81 -2.39 -5.84
CA LEU A 288 -5.25 -1.30 -6.74
C LEU A 288 -4.12 -0.27 -6.95
N LYS A 289 -3.93 0.22 -8.17
CA LYS A 289 -2.98 1.30 -8.50
C LYS A 289 -3.72 2.47 -9.11
N VAL A 290 -3.74 3.61 -8.42
CA VAL A 290 -4.46 4.81 -8.87
C VAL A 290 -3.53 5.67 -9.71
N SER A 291 -4.03 6.19 -10.84
CA SER A 291 -3.26 7.10 -11.70
C SER A 291 -2.99 8.44 -10.98
N PRO A 292 -1.94 9.18 -11.35
CA PRO A 292 -1.58 10.43 -10.65
C PRO A 292 -2.68 11.51 -10.72
N ASP A 293 -3.46 11.53 -11.80
CA ASP A 293 -4.63 12.41 -11.96
C ASP A 293 -5.90 11.89 -11.25
N ARG A 294 -5.82 10.70 -10.66
CA ARG A 294 -6.88 10.02 -9.89
C ARG A 294 -8.16 9.76 -10.67
N THR A 295 -8.08 9.69 -11.99
CA THR A 295 -9.22 9.40 -12.86
C THR A 295 -9.31 7.92 -13.21
N ARG A 296 -8.20 7.18 -13.07
CA ARG A 296 -8.10 5.77 -13.44
C ARG A 296 -7.49 4.95 -12.32
N ALA A 297 -7.81 3.68 -12.31
CA ALA A 297 -7.12 2.69 -11.50
C ALA A 297 -6.83 1.42 -12.30
N ALA A 298 -5.66 0.85 -12.09
CA ALA A 298 -5.25 -0.42 -12.67
C ALA A 298 -5.16 -1.48 -11.57
N PHE A 299 -5.66 -2.68 -11.83
CA PHE A 299 -5.55 -3.81 -10.91
C PHE A 299 -5.49 -5.13 -11.67
N TRP A 300 -4.95 -6.16 -11.03
CA TRP A 300 -4.80 -7.46 -11.65
C TRP A 300 -6.17 -8.10 -11.94
N GLY A 301 -6.43 -8.42 -13.22
CA GLY A 301 -7.59 -9.20 -13.65
C GLY A 301 -7.39 -10.71 -13.46
N LEU A 302 -8.47 -11.46 -13.30
CA LEU A 302 -8.40 -12.92 -13.40
C LEU A 302 -8.06 -13.26 -14.85
N GLY A 303 -6.82 -13.71 -15.09
CA GLY A 303 -6.43 -14.26 -16.38
C GLY A 303 -7.45 -15.31 -16.84
N ASP A 304 -7.76 -15.28 -18.13
CA ASP A 304 -8.78 -16.18 -18.64
C ASP A 304 -8.28 -17.64 -18.69
N ALA A 305 -9.18 -18.55 -19.06
CA ALA A 305 -8.82 -19.96 -19.24
C ALA A 305 -7.87 -20.19 -20.42
N SER A 306 -7.68 -19.20 -21.30
CA SER A 306 -6.85 -19.31 -22.51
C SER A 306 -5.38 -19.01 -22.27
N GLY A 307 -5.02 -18.49 -21.09
CA GLY A 307 -3.62 -18.24 -20.74
C GLY A 307 -3.25 -16.77 -20.75
N ASN A 308 -4.07 -15.93 -21.37
CA ASN A 308 -3.83 -14.50 -21.45
C ASN A 308 -4.17 -13.87 -20.10
N THR A 309 -3.15 -13.32 -19.46
CA THR A 309 -3.33 -12.49 -18.27
C THR A 309 -3.48 -11.06 -18.74
N GLU A 310 -4.66 -10.51 -18.53
CA GLU A 310 -5.00 -9.11 -18.75
C GLU A 310 -5.03 -8.42 -17.38
N PHE A 311 -4.83 -7.10 -17.36
CA PHE A 311 -5.23 -6.31 -16.20
C PHE A 311 -6.48 -5.52 -16.52
N MET A 312 -7.17 -5.13 -15.47
CA MET A 312 -8.36 -4.31 -15.58
C MET A 312 -7.96 -2.85 -15.40
N LEU A 313 -8.39 -2.02 -16.34
CA LEU A 313 -8.36 -0.57 -16.21
C LEU A 313 -9.77 -0.08 -15.86
N LEU A 314 -9.89 0.57 -14.71
CA LEU A 314 -11.12 1.15 -14.19
C LEU A 314 -11.08 2.67 -14.33
N ASP A 315 -12.10 3.24 -14.96
CA ASP A 315 -12.38 4.67 -14.90
C ASP A 315 -13.11 4.97 -13.59
N LEU A 316 -12.46 5.74 -12.70
CA LEU A 316 -12.97 6.06 -11.37
C LEU A 316 -14.13 7.06 -11.41
N THR A 317 -14.25 7.83 -12.49
CA THR A 317 -15.33 8.80 -12.68
C THR A 317 -16.61 8.12 -13.16
N THR A 318 -16.52 7.17 -14.08
CA THR A 318 -17.66 6.49 -14.71
C THR A 318 -17.98 5.13 -14.10
N GLY A 319 -17.01 4.49 -13.45
CA GLY A 319 -17.08 3.12 -12.96
C GLY A 319 -16.95 2.06 -14.06
N GLU A 320 -16.65 2.45 -15.29
CA GLU A 320 -16.46 1.53 -16.41
C GLU A 320 -15.09 0.83 -16.29
N SER A 321 -15.09 -0.49 -16.51
CA SER A 321 -13.86 -1.28 -16.50
C SER A 321 -13.60 -1.87 -17.88
N THR A 322 -12.34 -1.88 -18.28
CA THR A 322 -11.87 -2.39 -19.56
C THR A 322 -10.73 -3.37 -19.32
N GLU A 323 -10.76 -4.50 -20.03
CA GLU A 323 -9.65 -5.45 -20.06
C GLU A 323 -8.56 -4.90 -20.98
N VAL A 324 -7.32 -4.89 -20.51
CA VAL A 324 -6.16 -4.40 -21.25
C VAL A 324 -5.16 -5.54 -21.43
N GLU A 325 -4.93 -5.91 -22.69
CA GLU A 325 -3.89 -6.85 -23.06
C GLU A 325 -2.51 -6.19 -22.99
N TYR A 326 -1.53 -6.88 -22.41
CA TYR A 326 -0.14 -6.41 -22.38
C TYR A 326 0.57 -6.51 -23.74
N GLY A 327 0.02 -7.25 -24.71
CA GLY A 327 0.67 -7.47 -26.01
C GLY A 327 2.00 -8.24 -25.95
N LEU A 328 2.25 -8.97 -24.86
CA LEU A 328 3.41 -9.85 -24.67
C LEU A 328 2.92 -11.32 -24.58
N PRO A 329 2.99 -12.08 -25.69
CA PRO A 329 2.52 -13.46 -25.69
C PRO A 329 3.30 -14.34 -24.71
N GLY A 330 2.58 -15.19 -23.97
CA GLY A 330 3.19 -16.15 -23.04
C GLY A 330 3.76 -15.52 -21.77
N THR A 331 3.36 -14.29 -21.44
CA THR A 331 3.79 -13.62 -20.21
C THR A 331 2.65 -13.31 -19.28
N THR A 332 2.94 -13.31 -17.99
CA THR A 332 2.09 -12.73 -16.96
C THR A 332 2.71 -11.47 -16.42
N CYS A 333 1.95 -10.38 -16.41
CA CYS A 333 2.41 -9.10 -15.88
C CYS A 333 1.55 -8.62 -14.71
N ALA A 334 2.19 -7.88 -13.81
CA ALA A 334 1.57 -7.15 -12.71
C ALA A 334 1.93 -5.67 -12.83
N VAL A 335 0.98 -4.78 -12.53
CA VAL A 335 1.22 -3.34 -12.52
C VAL A 335 2.01 -2.97 -11.27
N ILE A 336 3.18 -2.36 -11.45
CA ILE A 336 3.99 -1.83 -10.34
C ILE A 336 3.48 -0.43 -9.97
N GLY A 337 3.25 0.42 -10.96
CA GLY A 337 2.83 1.79 -10.70
C GLY A 337 2.57 2.57 -11.98
N TRP A 338 1.96 3.73 -11.81
CA TRP A 338 1.73 4.67 -12.92
C TRP A 338 2.94 5.58 -13.11
N LEU A 339 3.36 5.76 -14.35
CA LEU A 339 4.37 6.74 -14.75
C LEU A 339 3.74 8.12 -15.00
N ASP A 340 2.51 8.11 -15.50
CA ASP A 340 1.65 9.29 -15.68
C ASP A 340 0.18 8.83 -15.83
N ALA A 341 -0.71 9.65 -16.41
CA ALA A 341 -2.13 9.32 -16.56
C ALA A 341 -2.44 8.27 -17.66
N SER A 342 -1.50 8.01 -18.57
CA SER A 342 -1.69 7.09 -19.71
C SER A 342 -0.69 5.94 -19.75
N ARG A 343 0.34 5.95 -18.89
CA ARG A 343 1.41 4.95 -18.91
C ARG A 343 1.58 4.27 -17.55
N VAL A 344 1.71 2.95 -17.61
CA VAL A 344 2.02 2.12 -16.44
C VAL A 344 3.37 1.42 -16.62
N LEU A 345 4.08 1.27 -15.50
CA LEU A 345 5.22 0.36 -15.38
C LEU A 345 4.69 -1.00 -14.89
N VAL A 346 5.04 -2.06 -15.62
CA VAL A 346 4.60 -3.43 -15.31
C VAL A 346 5.82 -4.34 -15.12
N ASN A 347 5.72 -5.27 -14.18
CA ASN A 347 6.65 -6.39 -14.04
C ASN A 347 6.06 -7.60 -14.77
N CYS A 348 6.77 -8.14 -15.74
CA CYS A 348 6.32 -9.25 -16.57
C CYS A 348 7.22 -10.48 -16.39
N PHE A 349 6.62 -11.66 -16.39
CA PHE A 349 7.29 -12.96 -16.23
C PHE A 349 6.97 -13.85 -17.44
N ALA A 350 7.96 -14.58 -17.95
CA ALA A 350 7.78 -15.66 -18.91
C ALA A 350 7.16 -16.88 -18.22
N ASP A 351 6.07 -17.41 -18.77
CA ASP A 351 5.25 -18.48 -18.20
C ASP A 351 4.52 -18.14 -16.88
N ARG A 352 3.38 -18.82 -16.67
CA ARG A 352 2.63 -18.71 -15.41
C ARG A 352 3.52 -19.20 -14.27
N LEU A 353 3.48 -18.52 -13.11
CA LEU A 353 4.08 -18.89 -11.82
C LEU A 353 3.61 -20.26 -11.27
N HIS A 354 3.19 -21.20 -12.11
CA HIS A 354 2.44 -22.36 -11.70
C HIS A 354 3.27 -23.38 -10.92
N GLU A 355 4.60 -23.47 -11.13
CA GLU A 355 5.43 -24.51 -10.48
C GLU A 355 6.92 -24.12 -10.29
N GLY A 356 7.31 -22.85 -10.43
CA GLY A 356 8.72 -22.41 -10.36
C GLY A 356 8.91 -21.13 -9.57
N THR A 357 10.16 -20.83 -9.19
CA THR A 357 10.48 -19.58 -8.47
C THR A 357 10.34 -18.38 -9.41
N MET A 358 9.95 -17.20 -8.91
CA MET A 358 9.89 -15.95 -9.70
C MET A 358 11.13 -15.68 -10.59
N ARG A 359 12.33 -16.13 -10.18
CA ARG A 359 13.58 -15.97 -10.93
C ARG A 359 13.65 -16.79 -12.21
N GLU A 360 13.07 -17.99 -12.20
CA GLU A 360 13.05 -18.89 -13.36
C GLU A 360 12.12 -18.36 -14.44
N ALA A 361 11.23 -17.43 -14.08
CA ALA A 361 10.25 -16.82 -14.96
C ALA A 361 10.77 -15.57 -15.70
N GLU A 362 12.09 -15.41 -15.86
CA GLU A 362 12.73 -14.35 -16.67
C GLU A 362 12.08 -12.95 -16.52
N PRO A 363 12.12 -12.35 -15.31
CA PRO A 363 11.40 -11.12 -15.04
C PRO A 363 11.91 -9.95 -15.88
N ARG A 364 11.00 -9.08 -16.28
CA ARG A 364 11.27 -7.89 -17.11
C ARG A 364 10.36 -6.75 -16.74
N LEU A 365 10.91 -5.54 -16.69
CA LEU A 365 10.10 -4.33 -16.67
C LEU A 365 9.67 -3.98 -18.08
N ALA A 366 8.40 -3.63 -18.23
CA ALA A 366 7.88 -3.05 -19.45
C ALA A 366 7.05 -1.81 -19.15
N VAL A 367 6.97 -0.91 -20.12
CA VAL A 367 6.08 0.25 -20.10
C VAL A 367 4.92 -0.04 -21.05
N LEU A 368 3.71 0.21 -20.59
CA LEU A 368 2.50 0.04 -21.38
C LEU A 368 1.71 1.34 -21.46
N GLU A 369 1.34 1.74 -22.68
CA GLU A 369 0.37 2.79 -22.97
C GLU A 369 -1.04 2.21 -22.82
N VAL A 370 -1.82 2.69 -21.84
CA VAL A 370 -3.15 2.13 -21.55
C VAL A 370 -4.22 2.60 -22.53
N ASP A 371 -4.01 3.73 -23.21
CA ASP A 371 -4.94 4.29 -24.21
C ASP A 371 -4.76 3.65 -25.60
N GLU A 372 -3.58 3.08 -25.89
CA GLU A 372 -3.26 2.44 -27.17
C GLU A 372 -2.61 1.05 -26.97
N PRO A 373 -3.30 0.10 -26.30
CA PRO A 373 -2.71 -1.17 -25.90
C PRO A 373 -2.30 -2.07 -27.07
N ALA A 374 -2.82 -1.80 -28.28
CA ALA A 374 -2.47 -2.53 -29.50
C ALA A 374 -0.97 -2.44 -29.86
N GLY A 375 -0.25 -1.44 -29.35
CA GLY A 375 1.20 -1.34 -29.50
C GLY A 375 1.98 -2.40 -28.70
N GLY A 376 1.33 -3.01 -27.69
CA GLY A 376 1.96 -3.89 -26.72
C GLY A 376 2.88 -3.16 -25.74
N ALA A 377 3.23 -3.83 -24.65
CA ALA A 377 4.16 -3.32 -23.66
C ALA A 377 5.59 -3.33 -24.22
N GLN A 378 6.29 -2.21 -24.07
CA GLN A 378 7.69 -2.07 -24.44
C GLN A 378 8.58 -2.53 -23.28
N VAL A 379 9.36 -3.60 -23.47
CA VAL A 379 10.37 -4.01 -22.48
C VAL A 379 11.43 -2.93 -22.35
N VAL A 380 11.63 -2.46 -21.12
CA VAL A 380 12.59 -1.39 -20.77
C VAL A 380 13.74 -1.90 -19.90
N HIS A 381 13.56 -3.04 -19.22
CA HIS A 381 14.61 -3.68 -18.45
C HIS A 381 14.40 -5.20 -18.40
N GLU A 382 15.49 -5.97 -18.49
CA GLU A 382 15.48 -7.42 -18.29
C GLU A 382 16.30 -7.73 -17.03
N PHE A 383 15.69 -8.40 -16.05
CA PHE A 383 16.41 -8.81 -14.86
C PHE A 383 17.19 -10.09 -15.18
N GLY A 384 18.47 -10.10 -14.81
CA GLY A 384 19.27 -11.33 -14.89
C GLY A 384 18.80 -12.35 -13.87
N THR A 385 19.08 -13.63 -14.12
CA THR A 385 18.71 -14.75 -13.24
C THR A 385 19.36 -14.72 -11.84
N ALA A 386 20.39 -13.89 -11.67
CA ALA A 386 21.10 -13.70 -10.40
C ALA A 386 20.72 -12.41 -9.65
N GLY A 387 19.88 -11.55 -10.24
CA GLY A 387 19.48 -10.27 -9.65
C GLY A 387 18.25 -10.38 -8.76
N PRO A 388 17.96 -9.34 -7.96
CA PRO A 388 16.67 -9.19 -7.34
C PRO A 388 15.61 -8.79 -8.37
N VAL A 389 14.37 -9.19 -8.11
CA VAL A 389 13.22 -9.01 -9.00
C VAL A 389 12.17 -8.15 -8.31
N PRO A 390 11.42 -7.32 -9.05
CA PRO A 390 10.37 -6.49 -8.46
C PRO A 390 9.32 -7.33 -7.76
N THR A 391 8.96 -6.91 -6.56
CA THR A 391 7.79 -7.42 -5.86
C THR A 391 6.52 -6.85 -6.51
N TRP A 392 5.40 -7.55 -6.36
CA TRP A 392 4.11 -7.00 -6.80
C TRP A 392 3.48 -6.04 -5.78
N TRP A 393 4.00 -6.02 -4.55
CA TRP A 393 3.65 -5.12 -3.46
C TRP A 393 4.77 -4.10 -3.21
N GLY A 394 4.55 -3.13 -2.33
CA GLY A 394 5.60 -2.24 -1.86
C GLY A 394 6.14 -1.34 -2.98
N HIS A 395 5.35 -0.34 -3.36
CA HIS A 395 5.79 0.70 -4.28
C HIS A 395 5.11 2.03 -3.96
N ALA A 396 5.69 3.10 -4.46
CA ALA A 396 5.13 4.42 -4.42
C ALA A 396 5.47 5.17 -5.71
N VAL A 397 4.73 6.24 -5.98
CA VAL A 397 5.04 7.19 -7.05
C VAL A 397 5.51 8.47 -6.40
N THR A 398 6.73 8.90 -6.71
CA THR A 398 7.29 10.15 -6.21
C THR A 398 6.69 11.35 -6.95
N VAL A 399 6.84 12.54 -6.39
CA VAL A 399 6.24 13.79 -6.93
C VAL A 399 6.78 14.19 -8.30
N ASP A 400 7.98 13.72 -8.67
CA ASP A 400 8.56 13.86 -10.00
C ASP A 400 8.09 12.79 -11.01
N GLY A 401 7.17 11.90 -10.60
CA GLY A 401 6.59 10.84 -11.42
C GLY A 401 7.45 9.58 -11.54
N ALA A 402 8.53 9.45 -10.75
CA ALA A 402 9.29 8.22 -10.71
C ALA A 402 8.53 7.14 -9.91
N VAL A 403 8.69 5.88 -10.33
CA VAL A 403 8.12 4.74 -9.59
C VAL A 403 9.23 4.14 -8.74
N VAL A 404 9.02 4.08 -7.44
CA VAL A 404 9.90 3.38 -6.50
C VAL A 404 9.23 2.09 -6.07
N PHE A 405 9.98 1.00 -6.03
CA PHE A 405 9.44 -0.31 -5.71
C PHE A 405 10.50 -1.18 -5.05
N SER A 406 10.03 -2.08 -4.20
CA SER A 406 10.90 -3.02 -3.54
C SER A 406 11.22 -4.21 -4.46
N VAL A 407 12.37 -4.84 -4.21
CA VAL A 407 12.85 -5.99 -4.97
C VAL A 407 13.33 -7.09 -4.03
N MET A 408 13.17 -8.35 -4.44
CA MET A 408 13.58 -9.52 -3.65
C MET A 408 14.44 -10.48 -4.45
N SER A 409 15.33 -11.19 -3.77
CA SER A 409 16.15 -12.21 -4.41
C SER A 409 15.36 -13.48 -4.69
N GLU A 410 14.55 -13.96 -3.76
CA GLU A 410 13.88 -15.26 -3.87
C GLU A 410 12.40 -15.13 -3.50
N GLU A 411 11.56 -15.91 -4.15
CA GLU A 411 10.14 -15.91 -3.83
C GLU A 411 9.90 -16.37 -2.38
N GLY A 412 9.02 -15.67 -1.67
CA GLY A 412 8.80 -15.91 -0.24
C GLY A 412 9.89 -15.33 0.66
N THR A 413 10.89 -14.65 0.10
CA THR A 413 11.85 -13.87 0.90
C THR A 413 11.43 -12.41 1.02
N CYS A 414 12.04 -11.74 1.97
CA CYS A 414 11.93 -10.31 2.18
C CYS A 414 12.35 -9.53 0.93
N ALA A 415 11.71 -8.38 0.72
CA ALA A 415 12.33 -7.35 -0.11
C ALA A 415 13.68 -6.93 0.51
N GLU A 416 14.74 -6.98 -0.29
CA GLU A 416 16.10 -6.68 0.17
C GLU A 416 16.56 -5.29 -0.24
N ALA A 417 16.04 -4.72 -1.33
CA ALA A 417 16.43 -3.42 -1.84
C ALA A 417 15.23 -2.63 -2.37
N VAL A 418 15.44 -1.32 -2.59
CA VAL A 418 14.47 -0.44 -3.26
C VAL A 418 15.09 0.12 -4.52
N LEU A 419 14.40 -0.07 -5.64
CA LEU A 419 14.80 0.49 -6.92
C LEU A 419 13.89 1.67 -7.26
N ARG A 420 14.42 2.59 -8.08
CA ARG A 420 13.71 3.72 -8.65
C ARG A 420 13.76 3.64 -10.17
N TRP A 421 12.64 3.91 -10.81
CA TRP A 421 12.49 4.01 -12.26
C TRP A 421 11.96 5.38 -12.67
N ASP A 422 12.77 6.13 -13.41
CA ASP A 422 12.44 7.44 -14.00
C ASP A 422 12.76 7.49 -15.51
N GLY A 423 12.80 6.31 -16.15
CA GLY A 423 13.35 6.12 -17.50
C GLY A 423 14.72 5.41 -17.49
N ALA A 424 15.38 5.36 -16.33
CA ALA A 424 16.47 4.45 -16.05
C ALA A 424 16.24 3.74 -14.71
N LEU A 425 16.74 2.51 -14.59
CA LEU A 425 16.69 1.76 -13.34
C LEU A 425 17.89 2.16 -12.47
N THR A 426 17.61 2.64 -11.26
CA THR A 426 18.64 3.03 -10.28
C THR A 426 18.35 2.38 -8.93
N THR A 427 19.40 2.03 -8.20
CA THR A 427 19.26 1.55 -6.82
C THR A 427 19.09 2.76 -5.91
N LEU A 428 17.92 2.89 -5.30
CA LEU A 428 17.62 3.97 -4.35
C LEU A 428 18.11 3.60 -2.95
N VAL A 429 17.77 2.38 -2.51
CA VAL A 429 18.25 1.80 -1.26
C VAL A 429 18.93 0.48 -1.59
N PRO A 430 20.25 0.35 -1.35
CA PRO A 430 20.96 -0.90 -1.61
C PRO A 430 20.53 -1.98 -0.63
N ALA A 431 20.80 -3.23 -0.99
CA ALA A 431 20.53 -4.35 -0.12
C ALA A 431 21.26 -4.22 1.22
N ALA A 432 20.50 -4.11 2.30
CA ALA A 432 21.00 -3.85 3.65
C ALA A 432 20.78 -5.06 4.56
N GLY A 433 21.24 -6.24 4.16
CA GLY A 433 21.09 -7.46 4.97
C GLY A 433 19.61 -7.84 5.21
N GLU A 434 19.31 -8.39 6.40
CA GLU A 434 17.98 -8.90 6.79
C GLU A 434 16.92 -7.81 7.08
N LEU A 435 17.08 -6.60 6.52
CA LEU A 435 16.09 -5.52 6.63
C LEU A 435 15.03 -5.70 5.53
N MET A 436 13.81 -6.04 5.92
CA MET A 436 12.70 -6.20 5.01
C MET A 436 12.02 -4.87 4.74
N VAL A 437 11.68 -4.58 3.48
CA VAL A 437 10.83 -3.43 3.12
C VAL A 437 9.37 -3.90 3.01
N GLU A 438 8.48 -3.35 3.85
CA GLU A 438 7.05 -3.68 3.85
C GLU A 438 6.20 -2.58 3.23
N GLY A 439 6.42 -1.33 3.66
CA GLY A 439 5.65 -0.16 3.27
C GLY A 439 6.49 0.87 2.51
N LEU A 440 5.92 1.40 1.44
CA LEU A 440 6.48 2.51 0.68
C LEU A 440 5.40 3.58 0.51
N SER A 441 5.74 4.81 0.86
CA SER A 441 4.94 6.00 0.54
C SER A 441 5.87 7.09 0.03
N ALA A 442 5.35 8.04 -0.73
CA ALA A 442 6.13 9.16 -1.21
C ALA A 442 5.32 10.45 -1.18
N ASP A 443 6.00 11.55 -0.86
CA ASP A 443 5.47 12.91 -0.85
C ASP A 443 6.54 13.90 -1.38
N ASP A 444 6.31 15.20 -1.15
CA ASP A 444 7.26 16.25 -1.51
C ASP A 444 8.58 16.20 -0.69
N ALA A 445 8.58 15.56 0.47
CA ALA A 445 9.76 15.42 1.33
C ALA A 445 10.65 14.24 0.94
N GLY A 446 10.08 13.18 0.34
CA GLY A 446 10.83 12.06 -0.21
C GLY A 446 10.07 10.74 -0.19
N VAL A 447 10.82 9.64 -0.10
CA VAL A 447 10.27 8.28 -0.04
C VAL A 447 10.35 7.77 1.40
N PHE A 448 9.20 7.46 1.99
CA PHE A 448 9.11 6.83 3.29
C PHE A 448 9.21 5.33 3.14
N LEU A 449 10.16 4.76 3.86
CA LEU A 449 10.52 3.36 3.85
C LEU A 449 10.23 2.75 5.22
N GLU A 450 9.22 1.90 5.28
CA GLU A 450 8.98 1.05 6.43
C GLU A 450 9.81 -0.22 6.31
N THR A 451 10.56 -0.49 7.38
CA THR A 451 11.47 -1.62 7.48
C THR A 451 11.18 -2.46 8.71
N HIS A 452 11.44 -3.76 8.66
CA HIS A 452 11.44 -4.58 9.86
C HIS A 452 12.45 -5.73 9.81
N GLU A 453 12.69 -6.34 10.97
CA GLU A 453 13.57 -7.49 11.10
C GLU A 453 12.81 -8.79 10.74
N GLY A 454 13.36 -9.59 9.82
CA GLY A 454 12.83 -10.91 9.43
C GLY A 454 11.79 -10.92 8.28
N CYS A 455 11.42 -12.10 7.79
CA CYS A 455 10.48 -12.27 6.66
C CYS A 455 9.11 -12.84 7.08
N TYR A 456 8.08 -12.54 6.28
CA TYR A 456 6.73 -13.11 6.39
C TYR A 456 6.78 -14.64 6.49
N GLY A 457 6.26 -15.20 7.59
CA GLY A 457 6.18 -16.65 7.80
C GLY A 457 6.36 -17.07 9.25
N ASN A 458 7.04 -16.26 10.06
CA ASN A 458 7.22 -16.56 11.48
C ASN A 458 6.10 -16.03 12.38
N GLY A 459 5.08 -15.37 11.83
CA GLY A 459 3.93 -14.85 12.60
C GLY A 459 4.22 -13.61 13.46
N PHE A 460 5.47 -13.15 13.50
CA PHE A 460 5.88 -11.94 14.22
C PHE A 460 6.22 -10.84 13.23
N ARG A 461 5.47 -9.74 13.27
CA ARG A 461 5.98 -8.47 12.75
C ARG A 461 7.10 -8.04 13.69
N GLY A 462 8.33 -7.99 13.18
CA GLY A 462 9.48 -7.47 13.93
C GLY A 462 9.25 -6.01 14.34
N ASN A 463 10.22 -5.43 15.03
CA ASN A 463 10.15 -4.01 15.37
C ASN A 463 10.22 -3.18 14.09
N LEU A 464 9.12 -2.49 13.76
CA LEU A 464 9.03 -1.65 12.57
C LEU A 464 9.88 -0.39 12.77
N GLY A 465 10.70 -0.07 11.79
CA GLY A 465 11.43 1.19 11.66
C GLY A 465 10.94 1.96 10.45
N LEU A 466 10.91 3.28 10.55
CA LEU A 466 10.54 4.18 9.45
C LEU A 466 11.72 5.08 9.10
N SER A 467 12.06 5.16 7.82
CA SER A 467 13.09 6.07 7.30
C SER A 467 12.55 6.95 6.19
N LEU A 468 13.02 8.20 6.11
CA LEU A 468 12.86 9.06 4.95
C LEU A 468 14.08 8.93 4.05
N VAL A 469 13.85 8.67 2.77
CA VAL A 469 14.88 8.51 1.74
C VAL A 469 14.74 9.63 0.72
N ASP A 470 15.83 10.35 0.49
CA ASP A 470 15.91 11.34 -0.59
C ASP A 470 15.84 10.63 -1.95
N PRO A 471 14.85 10.92 -2.81
CA PRO A 471 14.58 10.14 -4.02
C PRO A 471 15.67 10.27 -5.09
N VAL A 472 16.58 11.25 -4.97
CA VAL A 472 17.62 11.52 -5.97
C VAL A 472 18.96 10.93 -5.55
N SER A 473 19.35 11.13 -4.31
CA SER A 473 20.65 10.74 -3.76
C SER A 473 20.61 9.38 -3.06
N GLY A 474 19.43 8.88 -2.67
CA GLY A 474 19.28 7.70 -1.83
C GLY A 474 19.73 7.91 -0.38
N ALA A 475 20.02 9.16 0.02
CA ALA A 475 20.39 9.47 1.39
C ALA A 475 19.22 9.15 2.33
N GLN A 476 19.49 8.39 3.40
CA GLN A 476 18.47 7.95 4.34
C GLN A 476 18.59 8.69 5.67
N ARG A 477 17.44 9.00 6.25
CA ARG A 477 17.30 9.51 7.61
C ARG A 477 16.25 8.69 8.34
N GLN A 478 16.64 8.09 9.47
CA GLN A 478 15.70 7.39 10.33
C GLN A 478 14.73 8.39 10.97
N ILE A 479 13.43 8.13 10.87
CA ILE A 479 12.35 8.87 11.55
C ILE A 479 11.91 8.13 12.81
N VAL A 480 11.74 6.80 12.71
CA VAL A 480 11.43 5.90 13.82
C VAL A 480 12.46 4.79 13.80
N ALA A 481 13.34 4.72 14.80
CA ALA A 481 14.28 3.61 14.89
C ALA A 481 13.54 2.32 15.24
N PRO A 482 13.90 1.17 14.64
CA PRO A 482 13.41 -0.11 15.13
C PRO A 482 13.85 -0.27 16.58
N LEU A 483 12.95 -0.75 17.45
CA LEU A 483 13.37 -1.13 18.80
C LEU A 483 14.35 -2.29 18.68
N VAL A 484 15.53 -2.12 19.29
CA VAL A 484 16.42 -3.25 19.49
C VAL A 484 15.89 -4.02 20.69
N ALA A 485 15.58 -5.30 20.52
CA ALA A 485 15.30 -6.15 21.67
C ALA A 485 16.56 -6.19 22.54
N ASP A 486 16.53 -5.55 23.72
CA ASP A 486 17.61 -5.69 24.69
C ASP A 486 17.72 -7.18 25.06
N GLY A 487 18.76 -7.84 24.57
CA GLY A 487 18.94 -9.30 24.53
C GLY A 487 19.12 -10.01 25.88
N GLY A 488 18.25 -9.73 26.84
CA GLY A 488 18.06 -10.58 28.01
C GLY A 488 17.16 -11.76 27.65
N ASP A 489 17.57 -12.98 28.00
CA ASP A 489 16.94 -14.27 27.65
C ASP A 489 15.46 -14.45 28.09
N SER A 490 14.79 -13.44 28.64
CA SER A 490 13.44 -13.59 29.20
C SER A 490 12.48 -12.42 28.95
N ALA A 491 12.91 -11.32 28.33
CA ALA A 491 12.02 -10.20 28.02
C ALA A 491 12.41 -9.52 26.72
N TRP A 492 11.46 -9.38 25.80
CA TRP A 492 11.67 -8.67 24.54
C TRP A 492 10.43 -7.86 24.16
N PHE A 493 10.68 -6.80 23.39
CA PHE A 493 9.63 -5.98 22.82
C PHE A 493 9.16 -6.59 21.50
N ALA A 494 7.86 -6.61 21.30
CA ALA A 494 7.25 -6.91 20.01
C ALA A 494 6.40 -5.73 19.55
N GLU A 495 6.42 -5.47 18.23
CA GLU A 495 5.41 -4.69 17.52
C GLU A 495 5.20 -3.27 18.07
N SER A 496 6.29 -2.47 18.10
CA SER A 496 6.27 -1.12 18.66
C SER A 496 5.42 -0.13 17.87
N MET A 497 5.82 0.22 16.65
CA MET A 497 5.01 0.99 15.71
C MET A 497 4.03 0.03 15.02
N ARG A 498 2.78 0.44 14.91
CA ARG A 498 1.69 -0.35 14.32
C ARG A 498 1.26 0.15 12.96
N SER A 499 1.18 1.46 12.82
CA SER A 499 0.75 2.12 11.61
C SER A 499 1.30 3.53 11.56
N TRP A 500 1.35 4.08 10.35
CA TRP A 500 1.86 5.42 10.11
C TRP A 500 1.19 6.04 8.87
N ALA A 501 1.12 7.36 8.84
CA ALA A 501 0.85 8.09 7.61
C ALA A 501 1.62 9.40 7.57
N VAL A 502 2.05 9.76 6.37
CA VAL A 502 2.70 11.04 6.09
C VAL A 502 1.64 12.11 5.95
N ALA A 503 1.91 13.30 6.48
CA ALA A 503 1.07 14.47 6.32
C ALA A 503 0.98 14.85 4.83
N ARG A 504 -0.25 15.00 4.34
CA ARG A 504 -0.53 15.48 2.98
C ARG A 504 -0.70 16.99 2.91
#